data_AF-A0A8B7J8R5-F1
#
_entry.id   AF-A0A8B7J8R5-F1
#
_cell.length_a   1.000
_cell.length_b   1.000
_cell.length_c   1.000
_cell.angle_alpha   90.00
_cell.angle_beta   90.00
_cell.angle_gamma   90.00
#
_symmetry.space_group_name_H-M   'P 1'
#
loop_
_entity.id
_entity.type
_entity.pdbx_description
1 polymer ?
#
loop_
_entity_poly.entity_id
_entity_poly.type
_entity_poly.pdbx_seq_one_letter_code
_entity_poly.pdbx_strand_id
1 'polypeptide(L)'
;MPLPEQQYNGNPDSVGYRIRYARSDGRGRPLVHVVHDRVEREYTIEDLEEWTEYRVQVQAFNAIGSGPWSPLVAGRTRESVPSSGPTNVSALATTSSSMLVRWNDIPEADCNGLILGYKGLCMGLARAGWTTGS
;
A
#
# COMPACT_ATOMS: atom_id res chain seq x y z
N MET A 1 7.96 48.63 -5.65
CA MET A 1 9.09 47.80 -5.18
C MET A 1 8.49 46.54 -4.57
N PRO A 2 8.86 45.32 -5.01
CA PRO A 2 8.47 44.10 -4.31
C PRO A 2 9.20 44.03 -2.95
N LEU A 3 8.58 43.36 -1.97
CA LEU A 3 9.13 43.24 -0.62
C LEU A 3 10.42 42.39 -0.62
N PRO A 4 11.39 42.66 0.28
CA PRO A 4 12.58 41.82 0.45
C PRO A 4 12.21 40.38 0.83
N GLU A 5 12.96 39.40 0.33
CA GLU A 5 12.71 37.97 0.55
C GLU A 5 12.56 37.59 2.03
N GLN A 6 13.33 38.24 2.93
CA GLN A 6 13.24 38.05 4.37
C GLN A 6 11.88 38.43 4.97
N GLN A 7 11.20 39.43 4.40
CA GLN A 7 9.86 39.85 4.84
C GLN A 7 8.76 38.98 4.23
N TYR A 8 9.02 38.34 3.09
CA TYR A 8 8.07 37.44 2.44
C TYR A 8 8.11 36.02 3.03
N ASN A 9 9.31 35.52 3.33
CA ASN A 9 9.55 34.14 3.76
C ASN A 9 9.66 33.99 5.29
N GLY A 10 10.05 35.03 6.03
CA GLY A 10 10.27 34.92 7.48
C GLY A 10 11.37 33.91 7.82
N ASN A 11 11.29 33.28 9.01
CA ASN A 11 12.21 32.23 9.45
C ASN A 11 12.16 31.04 8.45
N PRO A 12 13.29 30.44 8.02
CA PRO A 12 13.30 29.21 7.21
C PRO A 12 12.38 28.08 7.72
N ASP A 13 12.14 27.96 9.02
CA ASP A 13 11.18 26.98 9.57
C ASP A 13 9.71 27.26 9.20
N SER A 14 9.42 28.48 8.72
CA SER A 14 8.07 28.98 8.41
C SER A 14 7.73 28.95 6.92
N VAL A 15 8.58 28.37 6.08
CA VAL A 15 8.34 28.19 4.64
C VAL A 15 8.41 26.72 4.28
N GLY A 16 7.53 26.27 3.40
CA GLY A 16 7.57 24.90 2.93
C GLY A 16 6.35 24.50 2.14
N TYR A 17 6.13 23.19 2.07
CA TYR A 17 5.03 22.56 1.37
C TYR A 17 4.17 21.73 2.32
N ARG A 18 2.86 21.76 2.11
CA ARG A 18 1.91 20.84 2.72
C ARG A 18 1.41 19.89 1.66
N ILE A 19 1.55 18.59 1.92
CA ILE A 19 1.08 17.53 1.06
C ILE A 19 -0.10 16.89 1.77
N ARG A 20 -1.29 17.01 1.17
CA ARG A 20 -2.50 16.36 1.65
C ARG A 20 -2.80 15.15 0.80
N TYR A 21 -3.06 14.01 1.42
CA TYR A 21 -3.45 12.80 0.71
C TYR A 21 -4.54 12.02 1.47
N ALA A 22 -5.41 11.34 0.73
CA ALA A 22 -6.52 10.55 1.27
C ALA A 22 -6.91 9.44 0.30
N ARG A 23 -7.46 8.33 0.79
CA ARG A 23 -8.05 7.29 -0.07
C ARG A 23 -9.21 7.88 -0.89
N SER A 24 -9.31 7.50 -2.16
CA SER A 24 -10.37 7.94 -3.08
C SER A 24 -11.75 7.43 -2.68
N ASP A 25 -11.83 6.26 -2.06
CA ASP A 25 -13.07 5.58 -1.65
C ASP A 25 -13.73 6.20 -0.41
N GLY A 26 -13.14 7.25 0.17
CA GLY A 26 -13.65 7.93 1.35
C GLY A 26 -13.45 7.14 2.65
N ARG A 27 -12.78 5.98 2.61
CA ARG A 27 -12.40 5.25 3.81
C ARG A 27 -11.15 5.89 4.43
N GLY A 28 -11.16 6.03 5.74
CA GLY A 28 -10.05 6.65 6.47
C GLY A 28 -10.08 8.18 6.46
N ARG A 29 -9.12 8.77 7.18
CA ARG A 29 -9.00 10.21 7.35
C ARG A 29 -8.00 10.79 6.33
N PRO A 30 -8.22 12.02 5.82
CA PRO A 30 -7.19 12.74 5.10
C PRO A 30 -5.97 12.95 6.00
N LEU A 31 -4.79 12.66 5.45
CA LEU A 31 -3.51 12.87 6.10
C LEU A 31 -2.83 14.08 5.48
N VAL A 32 -2.01 14.77 6.29
CA VAL A 32 -1.25 15.93 5.88
C VAL A 32 0.19 15.77 6.35
N HIS A 33 1.12 15.92 5.43
CA HIS A 33 2.55 15.96 5.69
C HIS A 33 3.10 17.37 5.41
N VAL A 34 4.07 17.81 6.21
CA VAL A 34 4.69 19.13 6.09
C VAL A 34 6.16 18.95 5.75
N VAL A 35 6.56 19.45 4.59
CA VAL A 35 7.95 19.52 4.14
C VAL A 35 8.44 20.94 4.44
N HIS A 36 9.38 21.07 5.38
CA HIS A 36 9.95 22.37 5.77
C HIS A 36 11.09 22.82 4.85
N ASP A 37 11.65 21.92 4.03
CA ASP A 37 12.66 22.31 3.06
C ASP A 37 11.99 22.92 1.81
N ARG A 38 12.25 24.22 1.60
CA ARG A 38 11.73 24.99 0.47
C ARG A 38 12.39 24.68 -0.87
N VAL A 39 13.57 24.05 -0.90
CA VAL A 39 14.23 23.68 -2.15
C VAL A 39 13.87 22.28 -2.61
N GLU A 40 13.22 21.49 -1.75
CA GLU A 40 12.75 20.16 -2.09
C GLU A 40 11.69 20.19 -3.18
N ARG A 41 11.89 19.32 -4.16
CA ARG A 41 11.01 19.21 -5.34
C ARG A 41 10.33 17.85 -5.43
N GLU A 42 10.75 16.91 -4.60
CA GLU A 42 10.21 15.56 -4.53
C GLU A 42 9.96 15.16 -3.08
N TYR A 43 8.94 14.33 -2.90
CA TYR A 43 8.63 13.73 -1.61
C TYR A 43 7.92 12.40 -1.86
N THR A 44 8.39 11.35 -1.19
CA THR A 44 7.81 10.02 -1.26
C THR A 44 6.87 9.81 -0.08
N ILE A 45 5.60 9.55 -0.36
CA ILE A 45 4.62 9.17 0.67
C ILE A 45 4.74 7.66 0.88
N GLU A 46 5.08 7.25 2.09
CA GLU A 46 5.27 5.85 2.48
C GLU A 46 4.06 5.32 3.26
N ASP A 47 4.08 4.02 3.60
CA ASP A 47 3.05 3.33 4.39
C ASP A 47 1.61 3.48 3.84
N LEU A 48 1.48 3.55 2.51
CA LEU A 48 0.19 3.52 1.83
C LEU A 48 -0.29 2.08 1.64
N GLU A 49 -1.61 1.90 1.68
CA GLU A 49 -2.23 0.60 1.44
C GLU A 49 -2.06 0.18 -0.01
N GLU A 50 -1.72 -1.09 -0.22
CA GLU A 50 -1.47 -1.65 -1.54
C GLU A 50 -2.78 -1.72 -2.34
N TRP A 51 -2.68 -1.68 -3.67
CA TRP A 51 -3.83 -1.67 -4.59
C TRP A 51 -4.93 -0.64 -4.28
N THR A 52 -4.57 0.46 -3.63
CA THR A 52 -5.51 1.48 -3.16
C THR A 52 -5.31 2.78 -3.93
N GLU A 53 -6.42 3.39 -4.35
CA GLU A 53 -6.40 4.67 -5.03
C GLU A 53 -6.38 5.82 -4.02
N TYR A 54 -5.43 6.73 -4.18
CA TYR A 54 -5.26 7.92 -3.35
C TYR A 54 -5.41 9.18 -4.18
N ARG A 55 -5.92 10.22 -3.53
CA ARG A 55 -5.99 11.59 -4.05
C ARG A 55 -5.00 12.45 -3.28
N VAL A 56 -4.17 13.19 -4.01
CA VAL A 56 -3.08 14.00 -3.48
C VAL A 56 -3.21 15.45 -3.94
N GLN A 57 -2.92 16.38 -3.05
CA GLN A 57 -2.81 17.83 -3.32
C GLN A 57 -1.61 18.40 -2.58
N VAL A 58 -0.99 19.42 -3.17
CA VAL A 58 0.15 20.13 -2.57
C VAL A 58 -0.15 21.63 -2.47
N GLN A 59 0.29 22.28 -1.41
CA GLN A 59 0.15 23.72 -1.21
C GLN A 59 1.44 24.27 -0.62
N ALA A 60 1.94 25.37 -1.20
CA ALA A 60 3.06 26.11 -0.60
C ALA A 60 2.57 26.99 0.54
N PHE A 61 3.38 27.17 1.57
CA PHE A 61 3.12 28.14 2.65
C PHE A 61 4.39 28.90 3.02
N ASN A 62 4.21 30.10 3.55
CA ASN A 62 5.26 30.95 4.10
C ASN A 62 4.79 31.58 5.43
N ALA A 63 5.60 32.47 6.01
CA ALA A 63 5.29 33.17 7.26
C ALA A 63 4.05 34.07 7.18
N ILE A 64 3.61 34.47 5.98
CA ILE A 64 2.38 35.26 5.78
C ILE A 64 1.15 34.35 5.75
N GLY A 65 1.27 33.16 5.17
CA GLY A 65 0.20 32.18 5.14
C GLY A 65 0.39 31.09 4.08
N SER A 66 -0.70 30.38 3.78
CA SER A 66 -0.71 29.31 2.77
C SER A 66 -1.27 29.82 1.44
N GLY A 67 -0.63 29.44 0.33
CA GLY A 67 -1.10 29.69 -1.03
C GLY A 67 -2.32 28.83 -1.39
N PRO A 68 -2.76 28.76 -2.65
CA PRO A 68 -3.81 27.83 -3.06
C PRO A 68 -3.32 26.38 -3.07
N TRP A 69 -4.23 25.42 -2.90
CA TRP A 69 -3.96 24.01 -3.17
C TRP A 69 -3.77 23.78 -4.68
N SER A 70 -2.89 22.85 -5.02
CA SER A 70 -2.74 22.35 -6.38
C SER A 70 -4.03 21.68 -6.87
N PRO A 71 -4.17 21.51 -8.19
CA PRO A 71 -5.11 20.55 -8.75
C PRO A 71 -4.97 19.17 -8.08
N LEU A 72 -6.09 18.49 -7.95
CA LEU A 72 -6.16 17.14 -7.40
C LEU A 72 -5.51 16.15 -8.37
N VAL A 73 -4.54 15.38 -7.88
CA VAL A 73 -3.94 14.28 -8.63
C VAL A 73 -4.38 12.97 -7.99
N ALA A 74 -4.85 12.02 -8.80
CA ALA A 74 -5.17 10.68 -8.33
C ALA A 74 -4.10 9.69 -8.81
N GLY A 75 -3.73 8.76 -7.94
CA GLY A 75 -2.79 7.70 -8.23
C GLY A 75 -3.14 6.43 -7.46
N ARG A 76 -2.91 5.26 -8.07
CA ARG A 76 -3.09 3.96 -7.42
C ARG A 76 -1.74 3.40 -7.00
N THR A 77 -1.66 2.88 -5.78
CA THR A 77 -0.47 2.18 -5.29
C THR A 77 -0.24 0.89 -6.07
N ARG A 78 1.01 0.41 -6.09
CA ARG A 78 1.38 -0.81 -6.81
C ARG A 78 0.69 -2.03 -6.22
N GLU A 79 0.56 -3.05 -7.04
CA GLU A 79 0.23 -4.39 -6.59
C GLU A 79 1.40 -4.97 -5.77
N SER A 80 1.08 -5.80 -4.80
CA SER A 80 2.02 -6.54 -3.96
C SER A 80 1.59 -7.99 -3.85
N VAL A 81 2.40 -8.82 -3.19
CA VAL A 81 2.01 -10.20 -2.92
C VAL A 81 0.81 -10.22 -1.99
N PRO A 82 -0.17 -11.12 -2.17
CA PRO A 82 -1.28 -11.26 -1.24
C PRO A 82 -0.75 -11.48 0.19
N SER A 83 -1.25 -10.71 1.15
CA SER A 83 -0.89 -10.81 2.57
C SER A 83 -1.36 -12.12 3.21
N SER A 84 -2.35 -12.78 2.60
CA SER A 84 -2.89 -14.06 3.05
C SER A 84 -3.07 -15.04 1.88
N GLY A 85 -3.03 -16.34 2.20
CA GLY A 85 -3.41 -17.39 1.27
C GLY A 85 -4.93 -17.60 1.17
N PRO A 86 -5.35 -18.50 0.28
CA PRO A 86 -6.76 -18.89 0.13
C PRO A 86 -7.32 -19.44 1.44
N THR A 87 -8.58 -19.15 1.74
CA THR A 87 -9.23 -19.65 2.95
C THR A 87 -9.93 -20.99 2.71
N ASN A 88 -10.24 -21.75 3.77
CA ASN A 88 -11.00 -23.00 3.68
C ASN A 88 -10.39 -24.06 2.74
N VAL A 89 -9.06 -24.22 2.80
CA VAL A 89 -8.33 -25.23 2.02
C VAL A 89 -8.70 -26.62 2.52
N SER A 90 -9.26 -27.44 1.64
CA SER A 90 -9.61 -28.83 1.90
C SER A 90 -9.15 -29.72 0.75
N ALA A 91 -8.74 -30.94 1.07
CA ALA A 91 -8.32 -31.93 0.10
C ALA A 91 -9.07 -33.24 0.32
N LEU A 92 -9.65 -33.79 -0.74
CA LEU A 92 -10.36 -35.06 -0.74
C LEU A 92 -9.68 -36.02 -1.70
N ALA A 93 -9.22 -37.17 -1.20
CA ALA A 93 -8.71 -38.22 -2.07
C ALA A 93 -9.87 -38.85 -2.84
N THR A 94 -9.90 -38.64 -4.16
CA THR A 94 -10.95 -39.17 -5.03
C THR A 94 -10.58 -40.56 -5.53
N THR A 95 -9.29 -40.80 -5.81
CA THR A 95 -8.76 -42.13 -6.19
C THR A 95 -7.38 -42.35 -5.54
N SER A 96 -6.78 -43.52 -5.79
CA SER A 96 -5.41 -43.85 -5.34
C SER A 96 -4.32 -42.93 -5.93
N SER A 97 -4.65 -42.17 -6.98
CA SER A 97 -3.73 -41.27 -7.68
C SER A 97 -4.30 -39.87 -7.95
N SER A 98 -5.48 -39.54 -7.40
CA SER A 98 -6.09 -38.23 -7.60
C SER A 98 -6.69 -37.68 -6.30
N MET A 99 -6.54 -36.37 -6.13
CA MET A 99 -7.11 -35.62 -5.03
C MET A 99 -7.82 -34.38 -5.57
N LEU A 100 -9.03 -34.14 -5.09
CA LEU A 100 -9.76 -32.90 -5.30
C LEU A 100 -9.35 -31.92 -4.20
N VAL A 101 -8.74 -30.79 -4.58
CA VAL A 101 -8.40 -29.72 -3.65
C VAL A 101 -9.35 -28.55 -3.89
N ARG A 102 -9.93 -28.00 -2.83
CA ARG A 102 -10.87 -26.88 -2.85
C ARG A 102 -10.43 -25.82 -1.87
N TRP A 103 -10.62 -24.56 -2.24
CA TRP A 103 -10.38 -23.41 -1.40
C TRP A 103 -11.34 -22.28 -1.80
N ASN A 104 -11.52 -21.33 -0.89
CA ASN A 104 -12.19 -20.07 -1.14
C ASN A 104 -11.17 -19.03 -1.63
N ASP A 105 -11.64 -17.99 -2.32
CA ASP A 105 -10.80 -16.88 -2.74
C ASP A 105 -10.16 -16.14 -1.56
N ILE A 106 -9.09 -15.41 -1.86
CA ILE A 106 -8.41 -14.51 -0.92
C ILE A 106 -9.31 -13.29 -0.70
N PRO A 107 -9.53 -12.83 0.55
CA PRO A 107 -10.28 -11.60 0.80
C PRO A 107 -9.68 -10.42 0.02
N GLU A 108 -10.52 -9.55 -0.58
CA GLU A 108 -10.03 -8.42 -1.39
C GLU A 108 -9.04 -7.52 -0.64
N ALA A 109 -9.22 -7.38 0.68
CA ALA A 109 -8.33 -6.62 1.55
C ALA A 109 -6.92 -7.23 1.69
N ASP A 110 -6.79 -8.53 1.45
CA ASP A 110 -5.53 -9.29 1.56
C ASP A 110 -4.95 -9.64 0.20
N CYS A 111 -5.65 -9.34 -0.90
CA CYS A 111 -5.17 -9.61 -2.26
C CYS A 111 -3.99 -8.72 -2.63
N ASN A 112 -3.96 -7.49 -2.11
CA ASN A 112 -2.97 -6.45 -2.42
C ASN A 112 -2.73 -6.24 -3.92
N GLY A 113 -3.71 -6.57 -4.77
CA GLY A 113 -3.59 -6.56 -6.22
C GLY A 113 -4.56 -7.54 -6.89
N LEU A 114 -4.41 -7.75 -8.20
CA LEU A 114 -5.19 -8.77 -8.91
C LEU A 114 -4.61 -10.17 -8.70
N ILE A 115 -5.45 -11.14 -8.30
CA ILE A 115 -5.01 -12.54 -8.20
C ILE A 115 -4.84 -13.14 -9.60
N LEU A 116 -3.59 -13.35 -10.02
CA LEU A 116 -3.25 -13.89 -11.35
C LEU A 116 -3.32 -15.42 -11.43
N GLY A 117 -3.26 -16.11 -10.29
CA GLY A 117 -3.34 -17.57 -10.24
C GLY A 117 -2.93 -18.16 -8.90
N TYR A 118 -3.13 -19.47 -8.74
CA TYR A 118 -2.82 -20.23 -7.53
C TYR A 118 -1.73 -21.26 -7.82
N LYS A 119 -0.75 -21.41 -6.91
CA LYS A 119 0.30 -22.44 -6.98
C LYS A 119 0.14 -23.45 -5.85
N GLY A 120 -0.08 -24.71 -6.19
CA GLY A 120 -0.13 -25.82 -5.24
C GLY A 120 1.20 -26.59 -5.17
N LEU A 121 1.54 -27.10 -3.97
CA LEU A 121 2.63 -28.04 -3.77
C LEU A 121 2.10 -29.31 -3.08
N CYS A 122 2.35 -30.47 -3.66
CA CYS A 122 2.01 -31.77 -3.07
C CYS A 122 3.31 -32.53 -2.77
N MET A 123 3.53 -32.89 -1.51
CA MET A 123 4.71 -33.65 -1.09
C MET A 123 4.28 -35.03 -0.59
N GLY A 124 4.92 -36.09 -1.09
CA GLY A 124 4.71 -37.45 -0.59
C GLY A 124 5.42 -37.64 0.74
N LEU A 125 4.69 -38.05 1.78
CA LEU A 125 5.30 -38.45 3.04
C LEU A 125 5.92 -39.84 2.87
N ALA A 126 7.24 -39.95 3.08
CA ALA A 126 7.91 -41.24 3.09
C ALA A 126 7.39 -42.06 4.28
N ARG A 127 6.99 -43.32 4.03
CA ARG A 127 6.55 -44.23 5.10
C ARG A 127 7.72 -44.49 6.04
N ALA A 128 7.52 -44.25 7.34
CA ALA A 128 8.42 -44.73 8.37
C ALA A 128 8.40 -46.27 8.34
N GLY A 129 9.55 -46.87 8.02
CA GLY A 129 9.74 -48.31 8.05
C GLY A 129 9.85 -48.78 9.50
N TRP A 130 8.87 -49.54 9.98
CA TRP A 130 9.02 -50.33 11.20
C TRP A 130 9.85 -51.57 10.85
N THR A 131 11.10 -51.64 11.33
CA THR A 131 11.88 -52.88 11.30
C THR A 131 11.46 -53.73 12.50
N THR A 132 10.90 -54.92 12.25
CA THR A 132 10.67 -55.91 13.29
C THR A 132 12.02 -56.55 13.64
N GLY A 133 12.54 -56.29 14.84
CA GLY A 133 13.71 -56.97 15.38
C GLY A 133 13.35 -58.38 15.83
N SER A 134 14.14 -59.36 15.39
CA SER A 134 14.11 -60.76 15.84
C SER A 134 14.67 -60.94 17.23
#